data_AF-A0A7C5S2W2-F1
#
_entry.id   AF-A0A7C5S2W2-F1
#
_cell.length_a   1.000
_cell.length_b   1.000
_cell.length_c   1.000
_cell.angle_alpha   90.00
_cell.angle_beta   90.00
_cell.angle_gamma   90.00
#
_symmetry.space_group_name_H-M   'P 1'
#
loop_
_entity.id
_entity.type
_entity.pdbx_description
1 polymer ?
#
loop_
_entity_poly.entity_id
_entity_poly.type
_entity_poly.pdbx_seq_one_letter_code
_entity_poly.pdbx_strand_id
1 'polypeptide(L)'
;MFRRPERTGGGWTGTGDLSLVDDTVKAQVKEATDIAETASRYLRLKKSGKGYAALCPFHREKTPSFHINTQGQYYHCFGCGKSGDVFSLVMEMEGLTFVEALAALAARAGIDIRKGRSDEEVEQARRIAGAKGSLYKMMGEADAFFRSMLFRDAGAEALKYARKRGFTGETLEKFGIGYAPASWEALREHLNRKGVNDKWLESAGRGSARISSSPS
;
A
#
# COMPACT_ATOMS: atom_id res chain seq x y z
N MET A 1 -27.28 -5.51 31.15
CA MET A 1 -26.07 -4.68 30.91
C MET A 1 -25.16 -5.41 29.92
N PHE A 2 -25.30 -5.13 28.62
CA PHE A 2 -24.45 -5.72 27.59
C PHE A 2 -23.39 -4.68 27.18
N ARG A 3 -22.13 -4.92 27.53
CA ARG A 3 -20.99 -4.11 27.05
C ARG A 3 -20.81 -4.38 25.55
N ARG A 4 -20.74 -3.31 24.75
CA ARG A 4 -20.32 -3.37 23.34
C ARG A 4 -18.85 -3.78 23.26
N PRO A 5 -18.44 -4.65 22.33
CA PRO A 5 -17.03 -4.83 22.03
C PRO A 5 -16.50 -3.56 21.33
N GLU A 6 -15.33 -3.11 21.78
CA GLU A 6 -14.59 -1.99 21.21
C GLU A 6 -14.22 -2.32 19.75
N ARG A 7 -14.54 -1.39 18.83
CA ARG A 7 -14.08 -1.44 17.45
C ARG A 7 -12.59 -1.13 17.43
N THR A 8 -11.75 -2.15 17.29
CA THR A 8 -10.36 -1.94 16.86
C THR A 8 -10.38 -1.57 15.37
N GLY A 9 -10.08 -0.30 15.10
CA GLY A 9 -9.89 0.23 13.75
C GLY A 9 -8.62 -0.33 13.13
N GLY A 10 -8.74 -1.43 12.41
CA GLY A 10 -7.71 -1.93 11.49
C GLY A 10 -7.92 -1.36 10.10
N GLY A 11 -7.66 -0.05 9.93
CA GLY A 11 -7.58 0.56 8.61
C GLY A 11 -6.29 0.12 7.94
N TRP A 12 -6.41 -0.66 6.87
CA TRP A 12 -5.28 -1.09 6.04
C TRP A 12 -4.75 0.12 5.26
N THR A 13 -3.76 0.83 5.80
CA THR A 13 -3.07 1.92 5.10
C THR A 13 -1.92 1.34 4.29
N GLY A 14 -1.94 1.55 2.98
CA GLY A 14 -1.01 0.99 2.01
C GLY A 14 0.46 1.09 2.42
N THR A 15 1.17 -0.01 2.20
CA THR A 15 2.59 -0.22 2.50
C THR A 15 3.48 0.60 1.56
N GLY A 16 3.68 1.87 1.89
CA GLY A 16 4.90 2.61 1.53
C GLY A 16 5.86 2.56 2.72
N ASP A 17 7.06 2.05 2.51
CA ASP A 17 8.07 1.79 3.56
C ASP A 17 8.46 3.07 4.33
N LEU A 18 7.82 3.29 5.49
CA LEU A 18 8.04 4.42 6.39
C LEU A 18 9.40 4.40 7.10
N SER A 19 10.17 3.29 7.04
CA SER A 19 11.45 3.18 7.76
C SER A 19 12.62 3.92 7.09
N LEU A 20 12.38 4.61 5.97
CA LEU A 20 13.40 5.35 5.23
C LEU A 20 13.29 6.87 5.34
N VAL A 21 12.22 7.32 5.98
CA VAL A 21 11.93 8.74 6.17
C VAL A 21 12.18 9.04 7.63
N ASP A 22 13.18 9.88 7.88
CA ASP A 22 13.37 10.43 9.21
C ASP A 22 12.09 11.17 9.63
N ASP A 23 11.55 10.86 10.81
CA ASP A 23 10.34 11.52 11.32
C ASP A 23 10.51 13.05 11.40
N THR A 24 11.76 13.53 11.53
CA THR A 24 12.09 14.95 11.46
C THR A 24 11.89 15.53 10.05
N VAL A 25 12.30 14.83 8.99
CA VAL A 25 12.09 15.27 7.59
C VAL A 25 10.61 15.29 7.26
N LYS A 26 9.85 14.27 7.69
CA LYS A 26 8.40 14.25 7.54
C LYS A 26 7.74 15.44 8.24
N ALA A 27 8.16 15.75 9.46
CA ALA A 27 7.64 16.89 10.22
C ALA A 27 7.98 18.22 9.53
N GLN A 28 9.22 18.40 9.07
CA GLN A 28 9.67 19.60 8.34
C GLN A 28 8.85 19.82 7.07
N VAL A 29 8.63 18.77 6.27
CA VAL A 29 7.82 18.86 5.04
C VAL A 29 6.37 19.19 5.38
N LYS A 30 5.82 18.61 6.45
CA LYS A 30 4.45 18.87 6.89
C LYS A 30 4.27 20.31 7.40
N GLU A 31 5.26 20.85 8.10
CA GLU A 31 5.25 22.23 8.60
C GLU A 31 5.42 23.26 7.47
N ALA A 32 6.25 22.93 6.46
CA ALA A 32 6.48 23.79 5.31
C ALA A 32 5.37 23.73 4.24
N THR A 33 4.37 22.85 4.40
CA THR A 33 3.32 22.65 3.40
C THR A 33 1.94 22.97 3.96
N ASP A 34 1.27 23.96 3.38
CA ASP A 34 -0.14 24.24 3.69
C ASP A 34 -1.08 23.34 2.87
N ILE A 35 -2.00 22.66 3.56
CA ILE A 35 -2.95 21.75 2.93
C ILE A 35 -3.98 22.47 2.06
N ALA A 36 -4.38 23.69 2.41
CA ALA A 36 -5.34 24.45 1.61
C ALA A 36 -4.67 25.00 0.33
N GLU A 37 -3.43 25.46 0.42
CA GLU A 37 -2.64 25.83 -0.76
C GLU A 37 -2.46 24.61 -1.67
N THR A 38 -2.05 23.47 -1.12
CA THR A 38 -1.86 22.23 -1.88
C THR A 38 -3.16 21.77 -2.53
N ALA A 39 -4.27 21.76 -1.79
CA ALA A 39 -5.58 21.38 -2.31
C ALA A 39 -6.09 22.34 -3.39
N SER A 40 -5.77 23.64 -3.31
CA SER A 40 -6.20 24.64 -4.28
C SER A 40 -5.66 24.39 -5.69
N ARG A 41 -4.57 23.62 -5.81
CA ARG A 41 -3.99 23.20 -7.09
C ARG A 41 -4.86 22.18 -7.82
N TYR A 42 -5.64 21.39 -7.07
CA TYR A 42 -6.49 20.33 -7.64
C TYR A 42 -7.98 20.68 -7.60
N LEU A 43 -8.41 21.46 -6.60
CA LEU A 43 -9.80 21.70 -6.28
C LEU A 43 -10.11 23.20 -6.24
N ARG A 44 -11.31 23.55 -6.72
CA ARG A 44 -11.85 24.90 -6.51
C ARG A 44 -12.36 25.04 -5.09
N LEU A 45 -11.58 25.68 -4.23
CA LEU A 45 -11.92 25.89 -2.83
C LEU A 45 -12.88 27.07 -2.64
N LYS A 46 -13.91 26.88 -1.83
CA LYS A 46 -14.82 27.94 -1.37
C LYS A 46 -14.64 28.13 0.13
N LYS A 47 -14.52 29.38 0.59
CA LYS A 47 -14.40 29.67 2.03
C LYS A 47 -15.63 29.19 2.79
N SER A 48 -15.42 28.46 3.88
CA SER A 48 -16.49 27.91 4.73
C SER A 48 -16.08 27.98 6.20
N GLY A 49 -16.62 28.95 6.93
CA GLY A 49 -16.25 29.21 8.32
C GLY A 49 -14.76 29.53 8.46
N LYS A 50 -14.06 28.77 9.30
CA LYS A 50 -12.61 28.91 9.54
C LYS A 50 -11.73 28.13 8.53
N GLY A 51 -12.33 27.39 7.61
CA GLY A 51 -11.62 26.58 6.63
C GLY A 51 -12.18 26.73 5.22
N TYR A 52 -12.06 25.68 4.42
CA TYR A 52 -12.54 25.63 3.04
C TYR A 52 -13.43 24.42 2.80
N ALA A 53 -14.31 24.53 1.81
CA ALA A 53 -15.15 23.46 1.30
C ALA A 53 -14.98 23.33 -0.22
N ALA A 54 -15.07 22.11 -0.74
CA ALA A 54 -15.00 21.79 -2.16
C ALA A 54 -15.86 20.55 -2.48
N LEU A 55 -16.02 20.26 -3.77
CA LEU A 55 -16.50 18.95 -4.22
C LEU A 55 -15.41 17.90 -3.97
N CYS A 56 -15.80 16.74 -3.47
CA CYS A 56 -14.88 15.66 -3.20
C CYS A 56 -14.29 15.09 -4.50
N PRO A 57 -12.95 14.98 -4.62
CA PRO A 57 -12.32 14.32 -5.76
C PRO A 57 -12.47 12.80 -5.73
N PHE A 58 -12.79 12.21 -4.58
CA PHE A 58 -12.76 10.76 -4.37
C PHE A 58 -14.09 10.05 -4.59
N HIS A 59 -15.18 10.82 -4.75
CA HIS A 59 -16.48 10.25 -5.09
C HIS A 59 -17.31 11.30 -5.83
N ARG A 60 -18.28 10.85 -6.64
CA ARG A 60 -19.12 11.76 -7.42
C ARG A 60 -20.24 12.31 -6.55
N GLU A 61 -20.24 13.62 -6.34
CA GLU A 61 -21.28 14.36 -5.63
C GLU A 61 -21.61 15.69 -6.32
N LYS A 62 -22.80 16.23 -6.02
CA LYS A 62 -23.25 17.54 -6.55
C LYS A 62 -23.12 18.68 -5.53
N THR A 63 -23.07 18.34 -4.25
CA THR A 63 -22.95 19.28 -3.13
C THR A 63 -21.54 19.19 -2.55
N PRO A 64 -20.89 20.30 -2.18
CA PRO A 64 -19.56 20.25 -1.60
C PRO A 64 -19.59 19.58 -0.22
N SER A 65 -19.00 18.39 -0.07
CA SER A 65 -18.85 17.71 1.23
C SER A 65 -17.39 17.54 1.65
N PHE A 66 -16.44 17.97 0.83
CA PHE A 66 -15.02 17.93 1.14
C PHE A 66 -14.60 19.19 1.90
N HIS A 67 -14.27 19.05 3.19
CA HIS A 67 -13.86 20.16 4.05
C HIS A 67 -12.38 20.10 4.38
N ILE A 68 -11.74 21.26 4.37
CA ILE A 68 -10.34 21.45 4.75
C ILE A 68 -10.29 22.31 6.00
N ASN A 69 -9.64 21.80 7.04
CA ASN A 69 -9.35 22.53 8.27
C ASN A 69 -7.91 23.06 8.22
N THR A 70 -7.76 24.38 8.10
CA THR A 70 -6.44 25.05 8.04
C THR A 70 -5.72 25.10 9.37
N GLN A 71 -6.42 25.13 10.51
CA GLN A 71 -5.78 25.08 11.83
C GLN A 71 -5.25 23.68 12.13
N GLY A 72 -6.01 22.65 11.77
CA GLY A 72 -5.62 21.26 11.99
C GLY A 72 -4.76 20.66 10.87
N GLN A 73 -4.61 21.36 9.73
CA GLN A 73 -3.90 20.88 8.53
C GLN A 73 -4.35 19.48 8.08
N TYR A 74 -5.67 19.27 8.03
CA TYR A 74 -6.29 18.01 7.58
C TYR A 74 -7.54 18.28 6.74
N TYR A 75 -7.95 17.27 5.98
CA TYR A 75 -9.23 17.26 5.27
C TYR A 75 -10.15 16.16 5.80
N HIS A 76 -11.45 16.36 5.63
CA HIS A 76 -12.47 15.33 5.86
C HIS A 76 -13.61 15.52 4.86
N CYS A 77 -14.02 14.43 4.21
CA CYS A 77 -15.17 14.38 3.34
C CYS A 77 -16.38 13.81 4.09
N PHE A 78 -17.42 14.62 4.31
CA PHE A 78 -18.63 14.15 4.98
C PHE A 78 -19.53 13.26 4.10
N GLY A 79 -19.33 13.25 2.78
CA GLY A 79 -20.07 12.38 1.86
C GLY A 79 -19.55 10.93 1.85
N CYS A 80 -18.23 10.73 1.77
CA CYS A 80 -17.62 9.40 1.65
C CYS A 80 -16.79 8.97 2.88
N GLY A 81 -16.60 9.84 3.88
CA GLY A 81 -15.84 9.55 5.10
C GLY A 81 -14.32 9.54 4.93
N LYS A 82 -13.77 9.80 3.73
CA LYS A 82 -12.32 9.92 3.54
C LYS A 82 -11.78 11.12 4.31
N SER A 83 -10.68 10.90 5.02
CA SER A 83 -9.97 11.93 5.79
C SER A 83 -8.48 11.68 5.73
N GLY A 84 -7.69 12.74 5.83
CA GLY A 84 -6.25 12.62 5.84
C GLY A 84 -5.57 13.98 5.93
N ASP A 85 -4.24 13.95 5.89
CA ASP A 85 -3.41 15.14 5.82
C ASP A 85 -2.95 15.43 4.37
N VAL A 86 -2.03 16.38 4.22
CA VAL A 86 -1.51 16.80 2.92
C VAL A 86 -0.82 15.67 2.15
N PHE A 87 -0.15 14.74 2.83
CA PHE A 87 0.45 13.57 2.19
C PHE A 87 -0.65 12.66 1.63
N SER A 88 -1.64 12.35 2.46
CA SER A 88 -2.78 11.52 2.05
C SER A 88 -3.52 12.13 0.86
N LEU A 89 -3.66 13.45 0.81
CA LEU A 89 -4.25 14.17 -0.30
C LEU A 89 -3.43 13.97 -1.59
N VAL A 90 -2.12 14.25 -1.55
CA VAL A 90 -1.25 14.13 -2.74
C VAL A 90 -1.15 12.68 -3.22
N MET A 91 -1.03 11.72 -2.31
CA MET A 91 -1.04 10.29 -2.63
C MET A 91 -2.28 9.89 -3.42
N GLU A 92 -3.46 10.30 -2.96
CA GLU A 92 -4.74 9.95 -3.60
C GLU A 92 -4.97 10.73 -4.90
N MET A 93 -4.56 12.00 -4.97
CA MET A 93 -4.72 12.84 -6.17
C MET A 93 -3.77 12.46 -7.30
N GLU A 94 -2.53 12.06 -6.97
CA GLU A 94 -1.48 11.76 -7.95
C GLU A 94 -1.21 10.25 -8.11
N GLY A 95 -1.88 9.39 -7.32
CA GLY A 95 -1.65 7.95 -7.33
C GLY A 95 -0.27 7.54 -6.82
N LEU A 96 0.31 8.35 -5.93
CA LEU A 96 1.67 8.17 -5.43
C LEU A 96 1.71 7.34 -4.15
N THR A 97 2.81 6.63 -3.94
CA THR A 97 3.15 6.06 -2.63
C THR A 97 3.52 7.16 -1.64
N PHE A 98 3.54 6.85 -0.33
CA PHE A 98 3.92 7.83 0.70
C PHE A 98 5.31 8.44 0.46
N VAL A 99 6.30 7.64 0.08
CA VAL A 99 7.68 8.10 -0.15
C VAL A 99 7.75 9.05 -1.37
N GLU A 100 7.01 8.73 -2.43
CA GLU A 100 6.93 9.59 -3.61
C GLU A 100 6.19 10.90 -3.30
N ALA A 101 5.08 10.85 -2.56
CA ALA A 101 4.34 12.03 -2.13
C ALA A 101 5.19 12.93 -1.21
N LEU A 102 5.94 12.34 -0.28
CA LEU A 102 6.88 13.06 0.56
C LEU A 102 7.98 13.72 -0.29
N ALA A 103 8.60 12.99 -1.21
CA ALA A 103 9.64 13.55 -2.08
C ALA A 103 9.10 14.68 -2.96
N ALA A 104 7.88 14.55 -3.49
CA ALA A 104 7.21 15.58 -4.28
C ALA A 104 6.94 16.84 -3.45
N LEU A 105 6.42 16.69 -2.22
CA LEU A 105 6.17 17.82 -1.33
C LEU A 105 7.46 18.46 -0.83
N ALA A 106 8.48 17.66 -0.50
CA ALA A 106 9.79 18.16 -0.09
C ALA A 106 10.45 18.98 -1.20
N ALA A 107 10.40 18.50 -2.45
CA ALA A 107 10.89 19.23 -3.60
C ALA A 107 10.16 20.57 -3.79
N ARG A 108 8.83 20.62 -3.59
CA ARG A 108 8.03 21.86 -3.65
C ARG A 108 8.38 22.83 -2.52
N ALA A 109 8.68 22.31 -1.34
CA ALA A 109 9.07 23.10 -0.16
C ALA A 109 10.57 23.47 -0.13
N GLY A 110 11.37 23.02 -1.11
CA GLY A 110 12.83 23.22 -1.11
C GLY A 110 13.57 22.46 0.01
N ILE A 111 12.97 21.41 0.55
CA ILE A 111 13.54 20.58 1.61
C ILE A 111 14.30 19.42 0.96
N ASP A 112 15.61 19.38 1.18
CA ASP A 112 16.43 18.26 0.74
C ASP A 112 16.29 17.10 1.73
N ILE A 113 15.54 16.07 1.31
CA ILE A 113 15.33 14.82 2.06
C ILE A 113 16.63 14.01 2.28
N ARG A 114 17.74 14.40 1.65
CA ARG A 114 19.06 13.78 1.77
C ARG A 114 19.98 14.55 2.73
N LYS A 115 19.60 15.75 3.14
CA LYS A 115 20.45 16.62 3.97
C LYS A 115 20.71 15.97 5.33
N GLY A 116 21.99 15.75 5.64
CA GLY A 116 22.43 15.10 6.88
C GLY A 116 22.63 13.59 6.78
N ARG A 117 22.43 12.97 5.61
CA ARG A 117 22.74 11.57 5.35
C ARG A 117 24.03 11.44 4.56
N SER A 118 24.87 10.46 4.91
CA SER A 118 26.00 10.07 4.08
C SER A 118 25.53 9.38 2.80
N ASP A 119 26.37 9.38 1.77
CA ASP A 119 26.10 8.65 0.52
C ASP A 119 25.88 7.15 0.78
N GLU A 120 26.56 6.58 1.80
CA GLU A 120 26.38 5.19 2.24
C GLU A 120 24.99 4.95 2.82
N GLU A 121 24.47 5.86 3.64
CA GLU A 121 23.13 5.75 4.24
C GLU A 121 22.02 5.87 3.19
N VAL A 122 22.22 6.69 2.15
CA VAL A 122 21.29 6.82 1.03
C VAL A 122 21.29 5.55 0.18
N GLU A 123 22.46 5.01 -0.13
CA GLU A 123 22.61 3.79 -0.92
C GLU A 123 22.07 2.56 -0.18
N GLN A 124 22.34 2.44 1.12
CA GLN A 124 21.78 1.37 1.96
C GLN A 124 20.24 1.44 2.01
N ALA A 125 19.67 2.63 2.18
CA ALA A 125 18.23 2.83 2.13
C ALA A 125 17.62 2.42 0.79
N ARG A 126 18.27 2.78 -0.32
CA ARG A 126 17.84 2.41 -1.67
C ARG A 126 17.86 0.89 -1.88
N ARG A 127 18.89 0.21 -1.39
CA ARG A 127 18.98 -1.27 -1.44
C ARG A 127 17.86 -1.93 -0.64
N ILE A 128 17.60 -1.45 0.57
CA ILE A 128 16.51 -1.97 1.43
C ILE A 128 15.16 -1.75 0.77
N ALA A 129 14.89 -0.56 0.23
CA ALA A 129 13.66 -0.25 -0.52
C ALA A 129 13.48 -1.18 -1.72
N GLY A 130 14.54 -1.36 -2.52
CA GLY A 130 14.53 -2.24 -3.69
C GLY A 130 14.27 -3.70 -3.33
N ALA A 131 14.92 -4.20 -2.28
CA ALA A 131 14.73 -5.55 -1.78
C ALA A 131 13.29 -5.77 -1.28
N LYS A 132 12.74 -4.85 -0.49
CA LYS A 132 11.35 -4.90 -0.01
C LYS A 132 10.34 -4.80 -1.16
N GLY A 133 10.56 -3.90 -2.12
CA GLY A 133 9.70 -3.78 -3.31
C GLY A 133 9.65 -5.07 -4.13
N SER A 134 10.81 -5.71 -4.31
CA SER A 134 10.90 -7.03 -4.95
C SER A 134 10.12 -8.10 -4.17
N LEU A 135 10.22 -8.10 -2.84
CA LEU A 135 9.48 -9.04 -1.99
C LEU A 135 7.97 -8.83 -2.08
N TYR A 136 7.49 -7.59 -1.99
CA TYR A 136 6.05 -7.29 -2.12
C TYR A 136 5.49 -7.70 -3.47
N LYS A 137 6.23 -7.44 -4.56
CA LYS A 137 5.84 -7.89 -5.89
C LYS A 137 5.71 -9.42 -5.95
N MET A 138 6.67 -10.14 -5.37
CA MET A 138 6.63 -11.60 -5.29
C MET A 138 5.44 -12.10 -4.47
N MET A 139 5.20 -11.51 -3.30
CA MET A 139 4.06 -11.87 -2.45
C MET A 139 2.72 -11.60 -3.15
N GLY A 140 2.61 -10.51 -3.91
CA GLY A 140 1.43 -10.20 -4.72
C GLY A 140 1.18 -11.23 -5.83
N GLU A 141 2.21 -11.64 -6.56
CA GLU A 141 2.08 -12.70 -7.57
C GLU A 141 1.78 -14.07 -6.92
N ALA A 142 2.35 -14.35 -5.75
CA ALA A 142 2.05 -15.58 -5.00
C ALA A 142 0.59 -15.61 -4.51
N ASP A 143 0.07 -14.50 -3.98
CA ASP A 143 -1.34 -14.36 -3.60
C ASP A 143 -2.25 -14.60 -4.80
N ALA A 144 -2.00 -13.92 -5.92
CA ALA A 144 -2.75 -14.09 -7.15
C ALA A 144 -2.71 -15.54 -7.65
N PHE A 145 -1.54 -16.18 -7.61
CA PHE A 145 -1.37 -17.57 -7.97
C PHE A 145 -2.25 -18.50 -7.12
N PHE A 146 -2.12 -18.45 -5.79
CA PHE A 146 -2.87 -19.34 -4.90
C PHE A 146 -4.39 -19.11 -4.97
N ARG A 147 -4.82 -17.85 -5.09
CA ARG A 147 -6.24 -17.53 -5.29
C ARG A 147 -6.78 -18.16 -6.58
N SER A 148 -6.02 -18.05 -7.67
CA SER A 148 -6.41 -18.67 -8.95
C SER A 148 -6.46 -20.20 -8.86
N MET A 149 -5.56 -20.82 -8.08
CA MET A 149 -5.50 -22.27 -7.90
C MET A 149 -6.72 -22.85 -7.18
N LEU A 150 -7.37 -22.07 -6.30
CA LEU A 150 -8.59 -22.49 -5.60
C LEU A 150 -9.75 -22.79 -6.56
N PHE A 151 -9.82 -22.09 -7.68
CA PHE A 151 -10.89 -22.22 -8.67
C PHE A 151 -10.54 -23.16 -9.83
N ARG A 152 -9.38 -23.82 -9.79
CA ARG A 152 -8.95 -24.84 -10.74
C ARG A 152 -9.24 -26.24 -10.20
N ASP A 153 -9.12 -27.25 -11.06
CA ASP A 153 -9.35 -28.65 -10.70
C ASP A 153 -8.54 -29.09 -9.46
N ALA A 154 -7.29 -28.62 -9.36
CA ALA A 154 -6.43 -28.88 -8.22
C ALA A 154 -7.02 -28.38 -6.88
N GLY A 155 -7.79 -27.29 -6.90
CA GLY A 155 -8.41 -26.68 -5.72
C GLY A 155 -9.85 -27.14 -5.46
N ALA A 156 -10.42 -28.02 -6.29
CA ALA A 156 -11.85 -28.35 -6.24
C ALA A 156 -12.32 -28.88 -4.87
N GLU A 157 -11.54 -29.76 -4.23
CA GLU A 157 -11.87 -30.29 -2.90
C GLU A 157 -11.74 -29.22 -1.80
N ALA A 158 -10.74 -28.34 -1.90
CA ALA A 158 -10.58 -27.21 -0.97
C ALA A 158 -11.74 -26.21 -1.10
N LEU A 159 -12.17 -25.92 -2.32
CA LEU A 159 -13.31 -25.05 -2.60
C LEU A 159 -14.62 -25.65 -2.07
N LYS A 160 -14.82 -26.95 -2.27
CA LYS A 160 -15.98 -27.69 -1.73
C LYS A 160 -16.00 -27.65 -0.21
N TYR A 161 -14.84 -27.85 0.43
CA TYR A 161 -14.69 -27.72 1.88
C TYR A 161 -15.02 -26.31 2.38
N ALA A 162 -14.49 -25.28 1.72
CA ALA A 162 -14.76 -23.89 2.07
C ALA A 162 -16.25 -23.54 1.97
N ARG A 163 -16.92 -23.96 0.88
CA ARG A 163 -18.36 -23.77 0.72
C ARG A 163 -19.18 -24.49 1.79
N LYS A 164 -18.80 -25.72 2.16
CA LYS A 164 -19.44 -26.47 3.27
C LYS A 164 -19.31 -25.73 4.61
N ARG A 165 -18.24 -24.95 4.81
CA ARG A 165 -18.01 -24.13 6.00
C ARG A 165 -18.72 -22.78 5.97
N GLY A 166 -19.47 -22.47 4.90
CA GLY A 166 -20.22 -21.23 4.76
C GLY A 166 -19.46 -20.08 4.10
N PHE A 167 -18.26 -20.32 3.57
CA PHE A 167 -17.54 -19.29 2.80
C PHE A 167 -18.21 -19.08 1.43
N THR A 168 -18.66 -17.85 1.19
CA THR A 168 -19.19 -17.42 -0.12
C THR A 168 -18.05 -17.04 -1.06
N GLY A 169 -18.31 -16.99 -2.37
CA GLY A 169 -17.34 -16.48 -3.34
C GLY A 169 -16.83 -15.08 -2.98
N GLU A 170 -17.73 -14.20 -2.54
CA GLU A 170 -17.38 -12.85 -2.05
C GLU A 170 -16.45 -12.88 -0.84
N THR A 171 -16.67 -13.82 0.10
CA THR A 171 -15.79 -13.96 1.27
C THR A 171 -14.41 -14.46 0.87
N LEU A 172 -14.34 -15.45 -0.03
CA LEU A 172 -13.08 -15.99 -0.54
C LEU A 172 -12.27 -14.91 -1.24
N GLU A 173 -12.92 -14.06 -2.04
CA GLU A 173 -12.28 -12.97 -2.75
C GLU A 173 -11.85 -11.84 -1.80
N LYS A 174 -12.73 -11.41 -0.90
CA LYS A 174 -12.46 -10.33 0.05
C LYS A 174 -11.28 -10.63 0.97
N PHE A 175 -11.15 -11.87 1.42
CA PHE A 175 -10.10 -12.28 2.34
C PHE A 175 -8.88 -12.93 1.64
N GLY A 176 -8.88 -13.01 0.31
CA GLY A 176 -7.77 -13.57 -0.46
C GLY A 176 -7.51 -15.05 -0.20
N ILE A 177 -8.55 -15.83 0.06
CA ILE A 177 -8.41 -17.26 0.34
C ILE A 177 -8.05 -17.97 -0.97
N GLY A 178 -6.94 -18.70 -0.95
CA GLY A 178 -6.43 -19.48 -2.08
C GLY A 178 -6.16 -20.95 -1.74
N TYR A 179 -5.62 -21.68 -2.70
CA TYR A 179 -5.20 -23.07 -2.56
C TYR A 179 -3.74 -23.24 -2.96
N ALA A 180 -2.95 -23.85 -2.08
CA ALA A 180 -1.58 -24.24 -2.37
C ALA A 180 -1.56 -25.67 -2.96
N PRO A 181 -1.16 -25.84 -4.24
CA PRO A 181 -1.04 -27.17 -4.82
C PRO A 181 0.09 -27.96 -4.16
N ALA A 182 0.01 -29.29 -4.22
CA ALA A 182 1.02 -30.19 -3.66
C ALA A 182 2.41 -30.07 -4.35
N SER A 183 2.47 -29.51 -5.56
CA SER A 183 3.74 -29.30 -6.27
C SER A 183 4.50 -28.10 -5.70
N TRP A 184 5.71 -28.36 -5.21
CA TRP A 184 6.65 -27.35 -4.73
C TRP A 184 7.15 -26.41 -5.85
N GLU A 185 7.13 -26.88 -7.10
CA GLU A 185 7.65 -26.13 -8.25
C GLU A 185 6.62 -25.18 -8.87
N ALA A 186 5.32 -25.43 -8.64
CA ALA A 186 4.26 -24.71 -9.34
C ALA A 186 4.28 -23.19 -9.08
N LEU A 187 4.56 -22.77 -7.83
CA LEU A 187 4.73 -21.35 -7.52
C LEU A 187 6.02 -20.79 -8.13
N ARG A 188 7.12 -21.55 -8.07
CA ARG A 188 8.42 -21.13 -8.62
C ARG A 188 8.33 -20.88 -10.13
N GLU A 189 7.73 -21.79 -10.87
CA GLU A 189 7.49 -21.62 -12.31
C GLU A 189 6.58 -20.42 -12.60
N HIS A 190 5.54 -20.21 -11.78
CA HIS A 190 4.69 -19.04 -11.91
C HIS A 190 5.48 -17.75 -11.76
N LEU A 191 6.30 -17.64 -10.70
CA LEU A 191 7.15 -16.47 -10.45
C LEU A 191 8.22 -16.26 -11.53
N ASN A 192 8.78 -17.35 -12.09
CA ASN A 192 9.71 -17.30 -13.22
C ASN A 192 9.04 -16.75 -14.48
N ARG A 193 7.85 -17.26 -14.84
CA ARG A 193 7.07 -16.75 -15.98
C ARG A 193 6.70 -15.27 -15.82
N LYS A 194 6.58 -14.80 -14.58
CA LYS A 194 6.30 -13.40 -14.25
C LYS A 194 7.55 -12.50 -14.18
N GLY A 195 8.75 -13.08 -14.28
CA GLY A 195 10.02 -12.34 -14.21
C GLY A 195 10.30 -11.73 -12.83
N VAL A 196 9.86 -12.38 -11.75
CA VAL A 196 9.97 -11.85 -10.36
C VAL A 196 10.99 -12.64 -9.52
N ASN A 197 11.67 -13.66 -10.08
CA ASN A 197 12.38 -14.67 -9.29
C ASN A 197 13.91 -14.47 -9.18
N ASP A 198 14.57 -13.94 -10.21
CA ASP A 198 16.00 -14.22 -10.47
C ASP A 198 17.03 -13.73 -9.44
N LYS A 199 16.67 -12.95 -8.42
CA LYS A 199 17.63 -12.48 -7.40
C LYS A 199 17.37 -12.95 -5.98
N TRP A 200 16.16 -13.41 -5.66
CA TRP A 200 15.81 -13.67 -4.25
C TRP A 200 15.98 -15.14 -3.83
N LEU A 201 15.74 -16.12 -4.72
CA LEU A 201 15.95 -17.53 -4.40
C LEU A 201 17.41 -17.87 -4.05
N GLU A 202 18.36 -17.11 -4.60
CA GLU A 202 19.78 -17.26 -4.27
C GLU A 202 20.12 -16.67 -2.88
N SER A 203 19.43 -15.60 -2.47
CA SER A 203 19.65 -14.93 -1.17
C SER A 203 18.85 -15.53 -0.01
N ALA A 204 17.69 -16.12 -0.26
CA ALA A 204 16.79 -16.72 0.73
C ALA A 204 17.13 -18.20 1.01
N GLY A 205 18.42 -18.51 1.04
CA GLY A 205 18.95 -19.87 1.09
C GLY A 205 18.17 -20.81 2.02
N ARG A 206 17.76 -21.95 1.42
CA ARG A 206 17.25 -23.20 2.04
C ARG A 206 15.73 -23.32 2.22
N GLY A 207 15.04 -23.42 1.08
CA GLY A 207 13.79 -24.19 0.93
C GLY A 207 13.99 -25.35 -0.04
N SER A 208 14.72 -26.39 0.41
CA SER A 208 15.12 -27.62 -0.30
C SER A 208 16.29 -27.51 -1.28
N ALA A 209 17.51 -27.57 -0.74
CA ALA A 209 18.67 -28.05 -1.48
C ALA A 209 18.82 -29.56 -1.27
N ARG A 210 18.54 -30.32 -2.33
CA ARG A 210 19.17 -31.58 -2.79
C ARG A 210 18.42 -31.95 -4.08
N ILE A 211 19.04 -32.27 -5.21
CA ILE A 211 20.26 -33.05 -5.44
C ILE A 211 20.78 -32.73 -6.84
N SER A 212 22.07 -32.40 -6.94
CA SER A 212 22.82 -32.58 -8.18
C SER A 212 22.84 -34.07 -8.53
N SER A 213 22.24 -34.45 -9.65
CA SER A 213 22.65 -35.65 -10.38
C SER A 213 23.40 -35.18 -11.62
N SER A 214 24.73 -35.26 -11.56
CA SER A 214 25.55 -35.16 -12.76
C SER A 214 25.74 -36.59 -13.30
N PRO A 215 25.51 -36.84 -14.60
CA PRO A 215 25.71 -38.13 -15.21
C PRO A 215 27.16 -38.28 -15.69
N SER A 216 27.79 -39.43 -15.39
CA SER A 216 28.71 -40.20 -16.24
C SER A 216 29.00 -41.53 -15.55
#